data_AF-A0A158DB41-F1
#
_entry.id   AF-A0A158DB41-F1
#
_cell.length_a   1.000
_cell.length_b   1.000
_cell.length_c   1.000
_cell.angle_alpha   90.00
_cell.angle_beta   90.00
_cell.angle_gamma   90.00
#
_symmetry.space_group_name_H-M   'P 1'
#
loop_
_entity.id
_entity.type
_entity.pdbx_description
1 polymer ?
#
loop_
_entity_poly.entity_id
_entity_poly.type
_entity_poly.pdbx_seq_one_letter_code
_entity_poly.pdbx_strand_id
1 'polypeptide(L)'
;MTTAQRNAAPLIEKHTIGYVPPEDRHGKVRDLFTLWFGGNIAPLPIVTGALGVQIFHLNLLWGVIAIIVGQAVGGVLMALHSAQGPQMGIPQMIQSRAQFGSWGALLVTVIAGVMYVGFFASNIVLAGKSLHGIEASVSVPVGIVIGALGSGLIGIIGYKFIHILNRIGTWVLGIGIFVGFGYILTHISTADFITRGGFNFAGWLATVSLSALWQIAFAPYVSDYSRYLPASVRVASTFWATYLGCTIGSTLAFVFGAVAVLAVPPGADAMDAVKLATGPLGLPMLVLFLLSVISHNALNLYGAVLAVITSLQTFAYRWIPTAKARAVLSVVILIACCYGAIGASTNFVANLVDLVLALLVVLVPWTAINLIDFYVIHKGKYDIRSIFQVDGGIYGRFNPQALIAYAIGIAVQIPFMNTPMYAGPVPKYLDGADLSWVVGLLLTSPVYYWLASRDTVYRRRQNNAQVTSGAAR
;
A
#
# COMPACT_ATOMS: atom_id res chain seq x y z
N MET A 1 17.64 3.34 47.52
CA MET A 1 16.66 4.11 46.72
C MET A 1 16.41 3.36 45.43
N THR A 2 15.17 2.92 45.25
CA THR A 2 14.71 1.91 44.29
C THR A 2 14.60 2.42 42.86
N THR A 3 15.17 1.61 41.97
CA THR A 3 14.89 1.39 40.55
C THR A 3 13.46 1.75 40.10
N ALA A 4 13.30 2.91 39.47
CA ALA A 4 12.08 3.28 38.75
C ALA A 4 12.35 4.28 37.61
N GLN A 5 13.36 4.04 36.76
CA GLN A 5 13.39 4.67 35.44
C GLN A 5 12.54 3.83 34.48
N ARG A 6 11.25 4.16 34.42
CA ARG A 6 10.33 3.64 33.41
C ARG A 6 10.86 3.98 32.01
N ASN A 7 10.99 2.94 31.19
CA ASN A 7 11.11 2.96 29.74
C ASN A 7 10.18 4.00 29.08
N ALA A 8 10.69 5.22 28.87
CA ALA A 8 10.11 6.15 27.93
C ALA A 8 10.79 5.93 26.58
N ALA A 9 10.08 5.32 25.63
CA ALA A 9 10.54 5.23 24.25
C ALA A 9 10.89 6.66 23.74
N PRO A 10 12.08 6.85 23.13
CA PRO A 10 12.53 8.17 22.70
C PRO A 10 11.54 8.81 21.72
N LEU A 11 11.34 10.13 21.85
CA LEU A 11 10.37 10.96 21.10
C LEU A 11 10.71 11.16 19.63
N ILE A 12 11.95 10.88 19.21
CA ILE A 12 12.46 11.10 17.85
C ILE A 12 12.97 9.75 17.35
N GLU A 13 12.42 9.28 16.24
CA GLU A 13 12.87 8.06 15.55
C GLU A 13 14.36 8.18 15.20
N LYS A 14 15.19 7.33 15.82
CA LYS A 14 16.65 7.29 15.58
C LYS A 14 17.02 6.61 14.26
N HIS A 15 16.16 5.71 13.76
CA HIS A 15 16.45 4.80 12.65
C HIS A 15 15.51 4.99 11.45
N THR A 16 15.35 6.23 10.98
CA THR A 16 14.45 6.57 9.85
C THR A 16 14.71 5.70 8.61
N ILE A 17 15.97 5.59 8.18
CA ILE A 17 16.38 4.72 7.04
C ILE A 17 17.42 3.67 7.43
N GLY A 18 17.88 3.69 8.68
CA GLY A 18 18.96 2.85 9.18
C GLY A 18 18.52 1.43 9.55
N TYR A 19 19.51 0.56 9.70
CA TYR A 19 19.33 -0.76 10.29
C TYR A 19 18.89 -0.63 11.75
N VAL A 20 17.88 -1.41 12.15
CA VAL A 20 17.40 -1.49 13.53
C VAL A 20 18.17 -2.60 14.27
N PRO A 21 19.06 -2.23 15.20
CA PRO A 21 19.82 -3.19 15.99
C PRO A 21 18.91 -4.03 16.88
N PRO A 22 19.29 -5.28 17.23
CA PRO A 22 18.46 -6.17 18.06
C PRO A 22 17.95 -5.54 19.35
N GLU A 23 18.76 -4.70 20.00
CA GLU A 23 18.45 -3.99 21.24
C GLU A 23 17.31 -2.96 21.10
N ASP A 24 17.11 -2.41 19.91
CA ASP A 24 16.05 -1.44 19.61
C ASP A 24 14.77 -2.11 19.07
N ARG A 25 14.74 -3.46 18.99
CA ARG A 25 13.59 -4.23 18.49
C ARG A 25 12.60 -4.56 19.61
N HIS A 26 11.64 -3.67 19.80
CA HIS A 26 10.63 -3.75 20.87
C HIS A 26 9.21 -4.08 20.38
N GLY A 27 9.02 -4.34 19.09
CA GLY A 27 7.71 -4.62 18.49
C GLY A 27 7.09 -5.92 18.98
N LYS A 28 5.75 -6.01 18.94
CA LYS A 28 5.02 -7.25 19.25
C LYS A 28 4.25 -7.72 18.02
N VAL A 29 4.18 -9.04 17.81
CA VAL A 29 3.50 -9.66 16.66
C VAL A 29 2.04 -9.23 16.55
N ARG A 30 1.32 -9.18 17.68
CA ARG A 30 -0.08 -8.73 17.73
C ARG A 30 -0.28 -7.30 17.23
N ASP A 31 0.74 -6.45 17.37
CA ASP A 31 0.64 -5.06 16.97
C ASP A 31 0.58 -4.95 15.44
N LEU A 32 1.20 -5.89 14.71
CA LEU A 32 1.06 -6.01 13.25
C LEU A 32 -0.39 -6.28 12.84
N PHE A 33 -1.07 -7.22 13.52
CA PHE A 33 -2.48 -7.49 13.25
C PHE A 33 -3.31 -6.21 13.41
N THR A 34 -3.19 -5.54 14.56
CA THR A 34 -3.96 -4.32 14.83
C THR A 34 -3.64 -3.18 13.88
N LEU A 35 -2.37 -3.07 13.46
CA LEU A 35 -1.91 -2.04 12.54
C LEU A 35 -2.52 -2.24 11.15
N TRP A 36 -2.43 -3.45 10.60
CA TRP A 36 -2.92 -3.72 9.25
C TRP A 36 -4.43 -3.86 9.18
N PHE A 37 -5.07 -4.35 10.24
CA PHE A 37 -6.53 -4.31 10.38
C PHE A 37 -7.03 -2.87 10.36
N GLY A 38 -6.48 -2.02 11.23
CA GLY A 38 -6.88 -0.62 11.32
C GLY A 38 -6.54 0.23 10.12
N GLY A 39 -5.34 0.04 9.55
CA GLY A 39 -4.89 0.78 8.38
C GLY A 39 -5.72 0.52 7.13
N ASN A 40 -6.38 -0.64 7.05
CA ASN A 40 -7.26 -1.00 5.92
C ASN A 40 -8.73 -0.62 6.15
N ILE A 41 -9.11 -0.22 7.35
CA ILE A 41 -10.43 0.34 7.65
C ILE A 41 -10.35 1.84 7.34
N ALA A 42 -10.55 2.18 6.08
CA ALA A 42 -10.46 3.55 5.59
C ALA A 42 -11.46 3.83 4.46
N PRO A 43 -11.73 5.11 4.14
CA PRO A 43 -12.72 5.48 3.12
C PRO A 43 -12.34 5.05 1.71
N LEU A 44 -11.04 5.07 1.37
CA LEU A 44 -10.57 4.67 0.05
C LEU A 44 -10.87 3.18 -0.25
N PRO A 45 -10.53 2.20 0.63
CA PRO A 45 -10.99 0.82 0.49
C PRO A 45 -12.51 0.68 0.29
N ILE A 46 -13.32 1.48 0.99
CA ILE A 46 -14.78 1.45 0.87
C ILE A 46 -15.20 1.86 -0.55
N VAL A 47 -14.64 2.96 -1.07
CA VAL A 47 -14.90 3.37 -2.46
C VAL A 47 -14.42 2.33 -3.46
N THR A 48 -13.24 1.75 -3.24
CA THR A 48 -12.69 0.71 -4.12
C THR A 48 -13.56 -0.54 -4.16
N GLY A 49 -14.08 -1.01 -3.00
CA GLY A 49 -15.00 -2.14 -2.94
C GLY A 49 -16.34 -1.89 -3.62
N ALA A 50 -16.84 -0.65 -3.55
CA ALA A 50 -18.06 -0.25 -4.24
C ALA A 50 -17.97 -0.40 -5.77
N LEU A 51 -16.76 -0.27 -6.36
CA LEU A 51 -16.54 -0.41 -7.80
C LEU A 51 -16.93 -1.79 -8.34
N GLY A 52 -16.80 -2.85 -7.54
CA GLY A 52 -17.22 -4.21 -7.89
C GLY A 52 -18.67 -4.30 -8.32
N VAL A 53 -19.53 -3.49 -7.70
CA VAL A 53 -20.96 -3.43 -8.04
C VAL A 53 -21.24 -2.31 -9.03
N GLN A 54 -20.67 -1.11 -8.80
CA GLN A 54 -21.00 0.09 -9.59
C GLN A 54 -20.50 0.02 -11.02
N ILE A 55 -19.27 -0.45 -11.21
CA ILE A 55 -18.57 -0.42 -12.50
C ILE A 55 -18.56 -1.82 -13.12
N PHE A 56 -18.33 -2.85 -12.31
CA PHE A 56 -18.24 -4.23 -12.80
C PHE A 56 -19.57 -4.98 -12.77
N HIS A 57 -20.65 -4.30 -12.36
CA HIS A 57 -22.04 -4.77 -12.43
C HIS A 57 -22.27 -6.14 -11.77
N LEU A 58 -21.47 -6.48 -10.76
CA LEU A 58 -21.67 -7.70 -9.99
C LEU A 58 -22.83 -7.52 -9.00
N ASN A 59 -23.57 -8.60 -8.78
CA ASN A 59 -24.48 -8.66 -7.64
C ASN A 59 -23.70 -8.81 -6.33
N LEU A 60 -24.40 -8.66 -5.20
CA LEU A 60 -23.79 -8.72 -3.87
C LEU A 60 -22.96 -10.00 -3.65
N LEU A 61 -23.52 -11.16 -4.00
CA LEU A 61 -22.88 -12.45 -3.77
C LEU A 61 -21.55 -12.56 -4.52
N TRP A 62 -21.56 -12.32 -5.83
CA TRP A 62 -20.38 -12.47 -6.66
C TRP A 62 -19.35 -11.36 -6.41
N GLY A 63 -19.79 -10.15 -6.07
CA GLY A 63 -18.92 -9.07 -5.62
C GLY A 63 -18.18 -9.43 -4.33
N VAL A 64 -18.89 -9.93 -3.31
CA VAL A 64 -18.29 -10.36 -2.04
C VAL A 64 -17.30 -11.52 -2.24
N ILE A 65 -17.66 -12.53 -3.04
CA ILE A 65 -16.76 -13.65 -3.36
C ILE A 65 -15.50 -13.14 -4.06
N ALA A 66 -15.63 -12.27 -5.06
CA ALA A 66 -14.49 -11.70 -5.77
C ALA A 66 -13.55 -10.92 -4.85
N ILE A 67 -14.13 -10.09 -3.95
CA ILE A 67 -13.38 -9.36 -2.94
C ILE A 67 -12.59 -10.33 -2.05
N ILE A 68 -13.26 -11.33 -1.46
CA ILE A 68 -12.61 -12.30 -0.57
C ILE A 68 -11.47 -13.02 -1.26
N VAL A 69 -11.67 -13.50 -2.49
CA VAL A 69 -10.65 -14.21 -3.27
C VAL A 69 -9.46 -13.29 -3.55
N GLY A 70 -9.70 -12.07 -4.03
CA GLY A 70 -8.62 -11.13 -4.32
C GLY A 70 -7.85 -10.72 -3.07
N GLN A 71 -8.54 -10.41 -1.97
CA GLN A 71 -7.91 -10.06 -0.69
C GLN A 71 -7.08 -11.23 -0.14
N ALA A 72 -7.60 -12.46 -0.23
CA ALA A 72 -6.86 -13.66 0.19
C ALA A 72 -5.59 -13.88 -0.65
N VAL A 73 -5.66 -13.76 -1.98
CA VAL A 73 -4.50 -13.99 -2.84
C VAL A 73 -3.45 -12.87 -2.70
N GLY A 74 -3.88 -11.60 -2.78
CA GLY A 74 -2.97 -10.46 -2.62
C GLY A 74 -2.38 -10.37 -1.22
N GLY A 75 -3.16 -10.72 -0.19
CA GLY A 75 -2.74 -10.73 1.20
C GLY A 75 -1.56 -11.66 1.45
N VAL A 76 -1.47 -12.80 0.74
CA VAL A 76 -0.32 -13.72 0.85
C VAL A 76 0.97 -12.99 0.44
N LEU A 77 0.96 -12.29 -0.69
CA LEU A 77 2.13 -11.57 -1.19
C LEU A 77 2.56 -10.47 -0.23
N MET A 78 1.61 -9.68 0.27
CA MET A 78 1.89 -8.64 1.27
C MET A 78 2.47 -9.23 2.57
N ALA A 79 1.88 -10.30 3.08
CA ALA A 79 2.33 -10.95 4.32
C ALA A 79 3.71 -11.59 4.19
N LEU A 80 4.04 -12.14 3.01
CA LEU A 80 5.38 -12.67 2.72
C LEU A 80 6.46 -11.58 2.77
N HIS A 81 6.19 -10.38 2.28
CA HIS A 81 7.11 -9.25 2.44
C HIS A 81 7.25 -8.85 3.91
N SER A 82 6.13 -8.80 4.65
CA SER A 82 6.16 -8.41 6.06
C SER A 82 7.03 -9.34 6.90
N ALA A 83 7.04 -10.63 6.57
CA ALA A 83 7.84 -11.63 7.26
C ALA A 83 9.36 -11.51 7.01
N GLN A 84 9.79 -10.67 6.06
CA GLN A 84 11.21 -10.35 5.82
C GLN A 84 11.76 -9.38 6.88
N GLY A 85 10.93 -8.44 7.35
CA GLY A 85 11.35 -7.36 8.25
C GLY A 85 12.11 -7.83 9.50
N PRO A 86 11.62 -8.81 10.29
CA PRO A 86 12.34 -9.29 11.48
C PRO A 86 13.71 -9.91 11.18
N GLN A 87 13.88 -10.51 9.99
CA GLN A 87 15.15 -11.13 9.59
C GLN A 87 16.17 -10.06 9.16
N MET A 88 15.72 -9.06 8.42
CA MET A 88 16.61 -8.06 7.81
C MET A 88 16.85 -6.84 8.71
N GLY A 89 15.86 -6.43 9.50
CA GLY A 89 15.95 -5.23 10.34
C GLY A 89 16.05 -3.91 9.58
N ILE A 90 15.70 -3.87 8.29
CA ILE A 90 15.77 -2.68 7.43
C ILE A 90 14.44 -2.40 6.71
N PRO A 91 14.16 -1.14 6.33
CA PRO A 91 12.95 -0.76 5.57
C PRO A 91 12.80 -1.53 4.27
N GLN A 92 11.56 -1.77 3.83
CA GLN A 92 11.29 -2.60 2.63
C GLN A 92 11.99 -2.05 1.38
N MET A 93 11.94 -0.73 1.20
CA MET A 93 12.54 -0.09 0.03
C MET A 93 14.06 -0.18 0.03
N ILE A 94 14.69 -0.21 1.21
CA ILE A 94 16.13 -0.42 1.34
C ILE A 94 16.51 -1.88 1.04
N GLN A 95 15.65 -2.86 1.37
CA GLN A 95 15.88 -4.26 0.98
C GLN A 95 16.03 -4.43 -0.54
N SER A 96 15.34 -3.60 -1.32
CA SER A 96 15.43 -3.62 -2.79
C SER A 96 16.85 -3.37 -3.32
N ARG A 97 17.74 -2.75 -2.54
CA ARG A 97 19.16 -2.57 -2.93
C ARG A 97 19.92 -3.88 -3.03
N ALA A 98 19.56 -4.91 -2.26
CA ALA A 98 20.15 -6.22 -2.41
C ALA A 98 19.78 -6.87 -3.74
N GLN A 99 18.55 -6.63 -4.20
CA GLN A 99 17.99 -7.23 -5.41
C GLN A 99 18.43 -6.49 -6.67
N PHE A 100 18.33 -5.16 -6.69
CA PHE A 100 18.55 -4.33 -7.87
C PHE A 100 19.92 -3.64 -7.90
N GLY A 101 20.67 -3.69 -6.79
CA GLY A 101 21.89 -2.90 -6.58
C GLY A 101 21.59 -1.51 -6.00
N SER A 102 22.63 -0.83 -5.52
CA SER A 102 22.48 0.45 -4.81
C SER A 102 21.84 1.56 -5.66
N TRP A 103 22.16 1.63 -6.95
CA TRP A 103 21.58 2.57 -7.92
C TRP A 103 20.33 1.98 -8.58
N GLY A 104 20.31 0.68 -8.88
CA GLY A 104 19.14 0.04 -9.49
C GLY A 104 17.88 0.12 -8.62
N ALA A 105 18.02 0.09 -7.29
CA ALA A 105 16.89 0.24 -6.37
C ALA A 105 16.26 1.65 -6.37
N LEU A 106 16.93 2.65 -6.94
CA LEU A 106 16.35 3.98 -7.15
C LEU A 106 15.07 3.90 -7.98
N LEU A 107 15.03 3.02 -8.98
CA LEU A 107 13.85 2.78 -9.81
C LEU A 107 12.62 2.46 -8.95
N VAL A 108 12.75 1.48 -8.06
CA VAL A 108 11.67 1.05 -7.17
C VAL A 108 11.33 2.14 -6.14
N THR A 109 12.33 2.88 -5.66
CA THR A 109 12.16 3.96 -4.69
C THR A 109 11.34 5.12 -5.28
N VAL A 110 11.62 5.49 -6.53
CA VAL A 110 10.85 6.51 -7.26
C VAL A 110 9.41 6.04 -7.49
N ILE A 111 9.21 4.79 -7.88
CA ILE A 111 7.87 4.21 -8.05
C ILE A 111 7.07 4.25 -6.74
N ALA A 112 7.69 3.88 -5.61
CA ALA A 112 7.05 4.02 -4.30
C ALA A 112 6.74 5.49 -3.98
N GLY A 113 7.64 6.42 -4.31
CA GLY A 113 7.40 7.86 -4.24
C GLY A 113 6.13 8.30 -4.98
N VAL A 114 5.99 7.88 -6.24
CA VAL A 114 4.80 8.15 -7.08
C VAL A 114 3.55 7.53 -6.47
N MET A 115 3.65 6.31 -5.93
CA MET A 115 2.57 5.64 -5.24
C MET A 115 2.08 6.44 -4.02
N TYR A 116 2.98 6.90 -3.14
CA TYR A 116 2.62 7.72 -1.99
C TYR A 116 1.86 9.00 -2.42
N VAL A 117 2.35 9.66 -3.47
CA VAL A 117 1.71 10.87 -4.05
C VAL A 117 0.33 10.55 -4.60
N GLY A 118 0.18 9.45 -5.36
CA GLY A 118 -1.08 9.04 -5.95
C GLY A 118 -2.15 8.70 -4.89
N PHE A 119 -1.77 7.94 -3.86
CA PHE A 119 -2.69 7.64 -2.75
C PHE A 119 -3.00 8.87 -1.90
N PHE A 120 -2.01 9.76 -1.69
CA PHE A 120 -2.27 11.02 -1.00
C PHE A 120 -3.32 11.85 -1.74
N ALA A 121 -3.12 12.06 -3.05
CA ALA A 121 -4.05 12.78 -3.92
C ALA A 121 -5.44 12.15 -3.91
N SER A 122 -5.52 10.81 -4.01
CA SER A 122 -6.80 10.09 -4.00
C SER A 122 -7.55 10.28 -2.68
N ASN A 123 -6.84 10.17 -1.56
CA ASN A 123 -7.42 10.33 -0.23
C ASN A 123 -7.93 11.76 0.00
N ILE A 124 -7.20 12.82 -0.41
CA ILE A 124 -7.70 14.20 -0.22
C ILE A 124 -8.93 14.50 -1.08
N VAL A 125 -9.14 13.82 -2.23
CA VAL A 125 -10.43 13.87 -2.95
C VAL A 125 -11.56 13.32 -2.07
N LEU A 126 -11.34 12.20 -1.38
CA LEU A 126 -12.32 11.65 -0.45
C LEU A 126 -12.55 12.56 0.76
N ALA A 127 -11.53 13.25 1.27
CA ALA A 127 -11.73 14.30 2.28
C ALA A 127 -12.64 15.41 1.75
N GLY A 128 -12.40 15.87 0.51
CA GLY A 128 -13.24 16.89 -0.13
C GLY A 128 -14.69 16.45 -0.31
N LYS A 129 -14.91 15.22 -0.80
CA LYS A 129 -16.26 14.63 -0.91
C LYS A 129 -16.92 14.45 0.45
N SER A 130 -16.19 14.00 1.46
CA SER A 130 -16.72 13.86 2.83
C SER A 130 -17.14 15.21 3.40
N LEU A 131 -16.33 16.26 3.21
CA LEU A 131 -16.65 17.59 3.70
C LEU A 131 -17.84 18.22 2.97
N HIS A 132 -17.91 18.05 1.64
CA HIS A 132 -19.08 18.44 0.85
C HIS A 132 -20.35 17.70 1.30
N GLY A 133 -20.23 16.41 1.60
CA GLY A 133 -21.33 15.60 2.15
C GLY A 133 -21.75 16.00 3.57
N ILE A 134 -20.84 16.56 4.37
CA ILE A 134 -21.15 17.13 5.70
C ILE A 134 -21.86 18.48 5.54
N GLU A 135 -21.32 19.35 4.70
CA GLU A 135 -21.79 20.71 4.49
C GLU A 135 -21.79 21.05 2.99
N ALA A 136 -22.99 21.08 2.39
CA ALA A 136 -23.15 21.22 0.95
C ALA A 136 -22.64 22.56 0.40
N SER A 137 -22.55 23.61 1.24
CA SER A 137 -21.99 24.90 0.84
C SER A 137 -20.47 24.84 0.58
N VAL A 138 -19.77 23.82 1.08
CA VAL A 138 -18.34 23.63 0.80
C VAL A 138 -18.18 22.84 -0.49
N SER A 139 -17.62 23.47 -1.53
CA SER A 139 -17.33 22.76 -2.79
C SER A 139 -16.22 21.71 -2.60
N VAL A 140 -16.27 20.63 -3.38
CA VAL A 140 -15.27 19.54 -3.32
C VAL A 140 -13.82 20.06 -3.47
N PRO A 141 -13.49 20.99 -4.39
CA PRO A 141 -12.13 21.54 -4.48
C PRO A 141 -11.67 22.27 -3.20
N VAL A 142 -12.58 23.01 -2.55
CA VAL A 142 -12.28 23.67 -1.27
C VAL A 142 -12.06 22.62 -0.19
N GLY A 143 -12.89 21.58 -0.14
CA GLY A 143 -12.72 20.48 0.81
C GLY A 143 -11.43 19.69 0.59
N ILE A 144 -10.97 19.52 -0.66
CA ILE A 144 -9.66 18.92 -0.98
C ILE A 144 -8.54 19.74 -0.35
N VAL A 145 -8.57 21.07 -0.50
CA VAL A 145 -7.56 21.96 0.08
C VAL A 145 -7.58 21.90 1.60
N ILE A 146 -8.76 21.93 2.22
CA ILE A 146 -8.91 21.80 3.68
C ILE A 146 -8.34 20.46 4.17
N GLY A 147 -8.69 19.35 3.51
CA GLY A 147 -8.18 18.02 3.85
C GLY A 147 -6.66 17.91 3.71
N ALA A 148 -6.10 18.50 2.66
CA ALA A 148 -4.65 18.54 2.44
C ALA A 148 -3.92 19.38 3.50
N LEU A 149 -4.44 20.57 3.83
CA LEU A 149 -3.89 21.42 4.88
C LEU A 149 -3.96 20.73 6.25
N GLY A 150 -5.08 20.07 6.56
CA GLY A 150 -5.20 19.25 7.77
C GLY A 150 -4.16 18.14 7.82
N SER A 151 -3.95 17.43 6.70
CA SER A 151 -2.97 16.34 6.61
C SER A 151 -1.54 16.86 6.79
N GLY A 152 -1.21 18.00 6.17
CA GLY A 152 0.07 18.68 6.32
C GLY A 152 0.32 19.16 7.75
N LEU A 153 -0.68 19.76 8.39
CA LEU A 153 -0.58 20.26 9.76
C LEU A 153 -0.35 19.12 10.75
N ILE A 154 -1.09 18.02 10.64
CA ILE A 154 -0.88 16.83 11.47
C ILE A 154 0.50 16.21 11.21
N GLY A 155 0.96 16.20 9.96
CA GLY A 155 2.32 15.82 9.60
C GLY A 155 3.40 16.64 10.32
N ILE A 156 3.14 17.92 10.59
CA ILE A 156 4.06 18.82 11.32
C ILE A 156 3.97 18.61 12.84
N ILE A 157 2.76 18.42 13.39
CA ILE A 157 2.52 18.20 14.84
C ILE A 157 3.21 16.91 15.33
N GLY A 158 3.36 15.92 14.45
CA GLY A 158 4.36 14.87 14.60
C GLY A 158 3.82 13.46 14.91
N TYR A 159 4.73 12.50 14.78
CA TYR A 159 4.51 11.05 14.79
C TYR A 159 3.61 10.53 15.94
N LYS A 160 3.76 11.05 17.16
CA LYS A 160 2.97 10.58 18.32
C LYS A 160 1.49 10.90 18.20
N PHE A 161 1.13 12.05 17.64
CA PHE A 161 -0.26 12.45 17.46
C PHE A 161 -0.93 11.61 16.37
N ILE A 162 -0.21 11.35 15.27
CA ILE A 162 -0.64 10.44 14.20
C ILE A 162 -0.94 9.04 14.74
N HIS A 163 -0.07 8.48 15.59
CA HIS A 163 -0.30 7.15 16.17
C HIS A 163 -1.53 7.08 17.08
N ILE A 164 -1.78 8.13 17.86
CA ILE A 164 -2.96 8.19 18.72
C ILE A 164 -4.22 8.30 17.86
N LEU A 165 -4.24 9.19 16.86
CA LEU A 165 -5.36 9.34 15.95
C LEU A 165 -5.61 8.07 15.13
N ASN A 166 -4.57 7.40 14.62
CA ASN A 166 -4.73 6.15 13.89
C ASN A 166 -5.26 5.03 14.80
N ARG A 167 -4.80 4.95 16.05
CA ARG A 167 -5.31 3.96 17.00
C ARG A 167 -6.78 4.20 17.32
N ILE A 168 -7.16 5.44 17.62
CA ILE A 168 -8.55 5.80 17.91
C ILE A 168 -9.41 5.59 16.65
N GLY A 169 -8.94 6.08 15.51
CA GLY A 169 -9.61 5.98 14.21
C GLY A 169 -9.88 4.53 13.80
N THR A 170 -8.93 3.62 14.05
CA THR A 170 -9.12 2.18 13.81
C THR A 170 -10.33 1.63 14.56
N TRP A 171 -10.43 1.92 15.87
CA TRP A 171 -11.53 1.42 16.68
C TRP A 171 -12.84 2.11 16.34
N VAL A 172 -12.83 3.44 16.22
CA VAL A 172 -14.06 4.21 15.98
C VAL A 172 -14.60 3.95 14.58
N LEU A 173 -13.76 3.85 13.55
CA LEU A 173 -14.20 3.46 12.22
C LEU A 173 -14.59 1.99 12.14
N GLY A 174 -13.85 1.10 12.79
CA GLY A 174 -14.20 -0.33 12.82
C GLY A 174 -15.59 -0.53 13.42
N ILE A 175 -15.84 0.05 14.59
CA ILE A 175 -17.15 0.05 15.25
C ILE A 175 -18.20 0.74 14.35
N GLY A 176 -17.86 1.89 13.77
CA GLY A 176 -18.73 2.61 12.85
C GLY A 176 -19.18 1.77 11.65
N ILE A 177 -18.28 0.99 11.05
CA ILE A 177 -18.61 0.05 9.98
C ILE A 177 -19.52 -1.08 10.47
N PHE A 178 -19.23 -1.68 11.63
CA PHE A 178 -20.08 -2.75 12.18
C PHE A 178 -21.51 -2.27 12.49
N VAL A 179 -21.63 -1.11 13.15
CA VAL A 179 -22.93 -0.50 13.43
C VAL A 179 -23.62 -0.08 12.12
N GLY A 180 -22.86 0.47 11.17
CA GLY A 180 -23.33 0.81 9.84
C GLY A 180 -23.91 -0.39 9.09
N PHE A 181 -23.23 -1.55 9.11
CA PHE A 181 -23.77 -2.79 8.54
C PHE A 181 -25.11 -3.17 9.15
N GLY A 182 -25.20 -3.17 10.49
CA GLY A 182 -26.44 -3.49 11.20
C GLY A 182 -27.59 -2.55 10.81
N TYR A 183 -27.29 -1.26 10.68
CA TYR A 183 -28.28 -0.27 10.23
C TYR A 183 -28.71 -0.49 8.78
N ILE A 184 -27.74 -0.61 7.86
CA ILE A 184 -28.02 -0.79 6.42
C ILE A 184 -28.91 -2.02 6.19
N LEU A 185 -28.56 -3.16 6.79
CA LEU A 185 -29.28 -4.42 6.59
C LEU A 185 -30.71 -4.42 7.17
N THR A 186 -31.01 -3.49 8.08
CA THR A 186 -32.37 -3.32 8.64
C THR A 186 -33.17 -2.21 7.94
N HIS A 187 -32.52 -1.35 7.16
CA HIS A 187 -33.12 -0.17 6.51
C HIS A 187 -32.76 -0.10 5.01
N ILE A 188 -32.74 -1.25 4.35
CA ILE A 188 -32.49 -1.34 2.90
C ILE A 188 -33.57 -0.54 2.17
N SER A 189 -33.17 0.50 1.42
CA SER A 189 -34.11 1.40 0.74
C SER A 189 -34.52 0.92 -0.66
N THR A 190 -33.98 -0.21 -1.11
CA THR A 190 -34.07 -0.70 -2.47
C THR A 190 -34.59 -2.14 -2.54
N ALA A 191 -35.56 -2.39 -3.42
CA ALA A 191 -36.09 -3.73 -3.63
C ALA A 191 -35.10 -4.65 -4.38
N ASP A 192 -34.15 -4.07 -5.11
CA ASP A 192 -33.17 -4.78 -5.93
C ASP A 192 -31.83 -5.02 -5.23
N PHE A 193 -31.72 -4.82 -3.91
CA PHE A 193 -30.46 -4.95 -3.15
C PHE A 193 -29.68 -6.26 -3.43
N ILE A 194 -30.38 -7.39 -3.51
CA ILE A 194 -29.78 -8.71 -3.80
C ILE A 194 -29.69 -8.99 -5.30
N THR A 195 -30.60 -8.43 -6.09
CA THR A 195 -30.79 -8.76 -7.51
C THR A 195 -30.15 -7.75 -8.47
N ARG A 196 -29.64 -6.61 -7.98
CA ARG A 196 -28.97 -5.60 -8.80
C ARG A 196 -27.64 -6.15 -9.29
N GLY A 197 -27.46 -6.14 -10.61
CA GLY A 197 -26.30 -6.75 -11.25
C GLY A 197 -26.41 -8.28 -11.33
N GLY A 198 -25.35 -8.92 -11.78
CA GLY A 198 -25.34 -10.37 -11.98
C GLY A 198 -23.93 -10.92 -12.08
N PHE A 199 -23.80 -12.24 -12.21
CA PHE A 199 -22.51 -12.82 -12.51
C PHE A 199 -22.08 -12.44 -13.93
N ASN A 200 -20.89 -11.89 -14.05
CA ASN A 200 -20.17 -11.82 -15.30
C ASN A 200 -18.68 -12.06 -15.01
N PHE A 201 -18.02 -12.86 -15.85
CA PHE A 201 -16.68 -13.34 -15.56
C PHE A 201 -15.65 -12.19 -15.54
N ALA A 202 -15.74 -11.26 -16.48
CA ALA A 202 -14.82 -10.14 -16.57
C ALA A 202 -14.89 -9.20 -15.36
N GLY A 203 -16.09 -8.83 -14.92
CA GLY A 203 -16.29 -8.00 -13.74
C GLY A 203 -15.88 -8.71 -12.44
N TRP A 204 -16.14 -10.02 -12.35
CA TRP A 204 -15.67 -10.84 -11.23
C TRP A 204 -14.15 -10.83 -11.16
N LEU A 205 -13.48 -11.09 -12.28
CA LEU A 205 -12.03 -11.11 -12.37
C LEU A 205 -11.41 -9.73 -12.16
N ALA A 206 -12.02 -8.66 -12.68
CA ALA A 206 -11.60 -7.28 -12.44
C ALA A 206 -11.70 -6.91 -10.95
N THR A 207 -12.75 -7.35 -10.25
CA THR A 207 -12.90 -7.17 -8.80
C THR A 207 -11.88 -7.97 -8.00
N VAL A 208 -11.59 -9.22 -8.40
CA VAL A 208 -10.50 -10.03 -7.82
C VAL A 208 -9.16 -9.34 -8.00
N SER A 209 -8.85 -8.90 -9.22
CA SER A 209 -7.64 -8.15 -9.55
C SER A 209 -7.55 -6.91 -8.68
N LEU A 210 -8.54 -6.01 -8.71
CA LEU A 210 -8.56 -4.79 -7.91
C LEU A 210 -8.31 -5.04 -6.41
N SER A 211 -8.91 -6.09 -5.86
CA SER A 211 -8.75 -6.46 -4.45
C SER A 211 -7.36 -7.05 -4.14
N ALA A 212 -6.80 -7.88 -5.02
CA ALA A 212 -5.44 -8.39 -4.86
C ALA A 212 -4.39 -7.29 -4.95
N LEU A 213 -4.61 -6.32 -5.84
CA LEU A 213 -3.74 -5.18 -6.05
C LEU A 213 -3.73 -4.22 -4.88
N TRP A 214 -4.88 -4.05 -4.23
CA TRP A 214 -4.97 -3.29 -3.00
C TRP A 214 -3.94 -3.79 -1.97
N GLN A 215 -3.81 -5.10 -1.80
CA GLN A 215 -2.84 -5.69 -0.88
C GLN A 215 -1.40 -5.51 -1.35
N ILE A 216 -1.13 -5.72 -2.64
CA ILE A 216 0.21 -5.56 -3.21
C ILE A 216 0.70 -4.11 -3.07
N ALA A 217 -0.19 -3.12 -3.19
CA ALA A 217 0.14 -1.72 -3.01
C ALA A 217 0.68 -1.41 -1.60
N PHE A 218 0.35 -2.23 -0.58
CA PHE A 218 0.93 -2.10 0.76
C PHE A 218 2.27 -2.81 0.95
N ALA A 219 2.69 -3.68 0.02
CA ALA A 219 3.95 -4.42 0.14
C ALA A 219 5.18 -3.50 0.34
N PRO A 220 5.30 -2.32 -0.29
CA PRO A 220 6.39 -1.38 0.00
C PRO A 220 6.44 -0.84 1.44
N TYR A 221 5.35 -0.94 2.22
CA TYR A 221 5.25 -0.38 3.56
C TYR A 221 5.52 -1.41 4.66
N VAL A 222 5.35 -2.71 4.38
CA VAL A 222 5.14 -3.69 5.46
C VAL A 222 6.37 -3.93 6.34
N SER A 223 7.57 -3.93 5.77
CA SER A 223 8.79 -4.15 6.56
C SER A 223 9.20 -2.95 7.41
N ASP A 224 8.66 -1.77 7.14
CA ASP A 224 9.00 -0.56 7.91
C ASP A 224 8.51 -0.68 9.35
N TYR A 225 7.43 -1.43 9.55
CA TYR A 225 6.86 -1.75 10.86
C TYR A 225 7.38 -3.08 11.40
N SER A 226 7.45 -4.14 10.58
CA SER A 226 7.85 -5.47 11.07
C SER A 226 9.34 -5.58 11.40
N ARG A 227 10.21 -4.68 10.89
CA ARG A 227 11.65 -4.61 11.25
C ARG A 227 11.92 -4.39 12.74
N TYR A 228 10.95 -3.84 13.47
CA TYR A 228 11.06 -3.61 14.91
C TYR A 228 10.73 -4.86 15.75
N LEU A 229 10.29 -5.97 15.14
CA LEU A 229 10.09 -7.24 15.85
C LEU A 229 11.43 -7.90 16.18
N PRO A 230 11.56 -8.56 17.35
CA PRO A 230 12.76 -9.33 17.68
C PRO A 230 13.13 -10.35 16.59
N ALA A 231 14.43 -10.53 16.34
CA ALA A 231 14.92 -11.48 15.34
C ALA A 231 14.53 -12.95 15.62
N SER A 232 14.17 -13.27 16.87
CA SER A 232 13.72 -14.59 17.30
C SER A 232 12.27 -14.91 16.89
N VAL A 233 11.50 -13.92 16.41
CA VAL A 233 10.12 -14.13 15.97
C VAL A 233 10.11 -14.99 14.72
N ARG A 234 9.26 -16.03 14.73
CA ARG A 234 9.09 -16.94 13.59
C ARG A 234 8.44 -16.22 12.41
N VAL A 235 8.93 -16.52 11.21
CA VAL A 235 8.36 -16.06 9.93
C VAL A 235 6.85 -16.26 9.87
N ALA A 236 6.36 -17.44 10.28
CA ALA A 236 4.94 -17.76 10.28
C ALA A 236 4.10 -16.85 11.19
N SER A 237 4.63 -16.43 12.34
CA SER A 237 3.92 -15.54 13.27
C SER A 237 3.74 -14.15 12.67
N THR A 238 4.79 -13.61 12.04
CA THR A 238 4.73 -12.33 11.32
C THR A 238 3.81 -12.42 10.11
N PHE A 239 3.89 -13.52 9.34
CA PHE A 239 3.02 -13.78 8.20
C PHE A 239 1.54 -13.78 8.61
N TRP A 240 1.14 -14.64 9.55
CA TRP A 240 -0.28 -14.77 9.91
C TRP A 240 -0.85 -13.52 10.57
N ALA A 241 -0.08 -12.82 11.41
CA ALA A 241 -0.53 -11.57 12.02
C ALA A 241 -0.79 -10.49 10.96
N THR A 242 0.13 -10.33 10.01
CA THR A 242 -0.05 -9.38 8.90
C THR A 242 -1.17 -9.82 7.96
N TYR A 243 -1.17 -11.09 7.53
CA TYR A 243 -2.15 -11.66 6.61
C TYR A 243 -3.58 -11.51 7.12
N LEU A 244 -3.84 -11.93 8.36
CA LEU A 244 -5.18 -11.85 8.94
C LEU A 244 -5.59 -10.40 9.18
N GLY A 245 -4.66 -9.54 9.65
CA GLY A 245 -4.93 -8.12 9.86
C GLY A 245 -5.34 -7.43 8.56
N CYS A 246 -4.52 -7.52 7.51
CA CYS A 246 -4.79 -6.85 6.25
C CYS A 246 -6.00 -7.44 5.51
N THR A 247 -6.11 -8.77 5.43
CA THR A 247 -7.18 -9.44 4.67
C THR A 247 -8.54 -9.18 5.30
N ILE A 248 -8.66 -9.31 6.62
CA ILE A 248 -9.95 -9.08 7.30
C ILE A 248 -10.32 -7.60 7.27
N GLY A 249 -9.37 -6.69 7.60
CA GLY A 249 -9.65 -5.26 7.64
C GLY A 249 -10.08 -4.69 6.28
N SER A 250 -9.36 -5.05 5.21
CA SER A 250 -9.68 -4.60 3.85
C SER A 250 -10.96 -5.24 3.31
N THR A 251 -11.18 -6.55 3.53
CA THR A 251 -12.41 -7.24 3.12
C THR A 251 -13.62 -6.56 3.77
N LEU A 252 -13.55 -6.27 5.06
CA LEU A 252 -14.62 -5.61 5.80
C LEU A 252 -14.97 -4.25 5.16
N ALA A 253 -13.97 -3.43 4.88
CA ALA A 253 -14.17 -2.11 4.27
C ALA A 253 -14.69 -2.20 2.82
N PHE A 254 -14.14 -3.11 2.01
CA PHE A 254 -14.58 -3.30 0.62
C PHE A 254 -16.03 -3.78 0.54
N VAL A 255 -16.38 -4.79 1.34
CA VAL A 255 -17.75 -5.31 1.41
C VAL A 255 -18.72 -4.25 1.92
N PHE A 256 -18.29 -3.41 2.88
CA PHE A 256 -19.11 -2.31 3.37
C PHE A 256 -19.46 -1.33 2.26
N GLY A 257 -18.51 -0.97 1.40
CA GLY A 257 -18.75 -0.11 0.24
C GLY A 257 -19.72 -0.72 -0.77
N ALA A 258 -19.55 -2.00 -1.09
CA ALA A 258 -20.47 -2.72 -1.99
C ALA A 258 -21.90 -2.75 -1.44
N VAL A 259 -22.07 -3.05 -0.14
CA VAL A 259 -23.36 -3.07 0.54
C VAL A 259 -23.99 -1.68 0.61
N ALA A 260 -23.22 -0.65 0.97
CA ALA A 260 -23.74 0.72 1.08
C ALA A 260 -24.31 1.22 -0.25
N VAL A 261 -23.64 0.97 -1.37
CA VAL A 261 -24.13 1.38 -2.68
C VAL A 261 -25.34 0.57 -3.15
N LEU A 262 -25.37 -0.73 -2.89
CA LEU A 262 -26.53 -1.57 -3.22
C LEU A 262 -27.78 -1.17 -2.45
N ALA A 263 -27.61 -0.70 -1.21
CA ALA A 263 -28.71 -0.35 -0.32
C ALA A 263 -29.43 0.96 -0.67
N VAL A 264 -28.92 1.72 -1.62
CA VAL A 264 -29.47 3.01 -2.09
C VAL A 264 -29.76 2.96 -3.59
N PRO A 265 -30.59 3.87 -4.14
CA PRO A 265 -30.84 3.95 -5.57
C PRO A 265 -29.54 4.04 -6.40
N PRO A 266 -29.52 3.48 -7.62
CA PRO A 266 -28.33 3.50 -8.47
C PRO A 266 -27.93 4.93 -8.85
N GLY A 267 -26.63 5.15 -9.06
CA GLY A 267 -26.07 6.43 -9.49
C GLY A 267 -25.51 7.32 -8.37
N ALA A 268 -25.69 6.96 -7.10
CA ALA A 268 -25.04 7.65 -5.99
C ALA A 268 -23.51 7.42 -6.01
N ASP A 269 -22.72 8.47 -5.77
CA ASP A 269 -21.29 8.32 -5.45
C ASP A 269 -21.12 7.47 -4.19
N ALA A 270 -20.02 6.71 -4.10
CA ALA A 270 -19.80 5.80 -2.98
C ALA A 270 -19.82 6.49 -1.60
N MET A 271 -19.33 7.74 -1.47
CA MET A 271 -19.38 8.46 -0.18
C MET A 271 -20.80 8.91 0.17
N ASP A 272 -21.56 9.38 -0.83
CA ASP A 272 -22.96 9.75 -0.65
C ASP A 272 -23.83 8.53 -0.35
N ALA A 273 -23.56 7.40 -0.99
CA ALA A 273 -24.22 6.14 -0.72
C ALA A 273 -24.01 5.69 0.72
N VAL A 274 -22.78 5.80 1.27
CA VAL A 274 -22.54 5.51 2.69
C VAL A 274 -23.37 6.42 3.59
N LYS A 275 -23.41 7.74 3.31
CA LYS A 275 -24.21 8.69 4.09
C LYS A 275 -25.70 8.32 4.07
N LEU A 276 -26.25 8.02 2.90
CA LEU A 276 -27.66 7.70 2.72
C LEU A 276 -28.02 6.34 3.33
N ALA A 277 -27.23 5.30 3.06
CA ALA A 277 -27.51 3.94 3.50
C ALA A 277 -27.46 3.79 5.02
N THR A 278 -26.65 4.60 5.70
CA THR A 278 -26.46 4.54 7.16
C THR A 278 -27.36 5.52 7.94
N GLY A 279 -28.19 6.29 7.24
CA GLY A 279 -29.21 7.16 7.84
C GLY A 279 -28.65 8.12 8.89
N PRO A 280 -29.12 8.10 10.15
CA PRO A 280 -28.63 8.97 11.23
C PRO A 280 -27.12 8.86 11.49
N LEU A 281 -26.51 7.72 11.15
CA LEU A 281 -25.07 7.51 11.33
C LEU A 281 -24.24 8.09 10.17
N GLY A 282 -24.87 8.46 9.06
CA GLY A 282 -24.17 8.92 7.86
C GLY A 282 -23.29 10.14 8.10
N LEU A 283 -23.81 11.16 8.80
CA LEU A 283 -23.05 12.35 9.12
C LEU A 283 -21.87 12.06 10.07
N PRO A 284 -22.06 11.36 11.21
CA PRO A 284 -20.95 10.87 12.02
C PRO A 284 -19.91 10.07 11.22
N MET A 285 -20.33 9.18 10.32
CA MET A 285 -19.41 8.39 9.51
C MET A 285 -18.57 9.24 8.56
N LEU A 286 -19.15 10.23 7.89
CA LEU A 286 -18.38 11.15 7.03
C LEU A 286 -17.36 11.98 7.84
N VAL A 287 -17.70 12.40 9.06
CA VAL A 287 -16.75 13.08 9.95
C VAL A 287 -15.59 12.15 10.31
N LEU A 288 -15.89 10.89 10.65
CA LEU A 288 -14.86 9.90 10.94
C LEU A 288 -13.98 9.59 9.72
N PHE A 289 -14.58 9.54 8.53
CA PHE A 289 -13.86 9.35 7.28
C PHE A 289 -12.90 10.51 7.00
N LEU A 290 -13.36 11.74 7.17
CA LEU A 290 -12.54 12.94 7.04
C LEU A 290 -11.33 12.89 7.99
N LEU A 291 -11.55 12.59 9.27
CA LEU A 291 -10.47 12.50 10.26
C LEU A 291 -9.47 11.38 9.95
N SER A 292 -9.98 10.22 9.52
CA SER A 292 -9.15 9.07 9.13
C SER A 292 -8.29 9.38 7.91
N VAL A 293 -8.88 9.98 6.87
CA VAL A 293 -8.17 10.40 5.67
C VAL A 293 -7.05 11.37 6.01
N ILE A 294 -7.35 12.38 6.84
CA ILE A 294 -6.36 13.38 7.25
C ILE A 294 -5.19 12.71 7.98
N SER A 295 -5.47 11.79 8.91
CA SER A 295 -4.44 11.07 9.66
C SER A 295 -3.61 10.14 8.77
N HIS A 296 -4.25 9.40 7.87
CA HIS A 296 -3.58 8.47 6.97
C HIS A 296 -2.70 9.21 5.95
N ASN A 297 -3.15 10.36 5.46
CA ASN A 297 -2.39 11.15 4.51
C ASN A 297 -1.16 11.83 5.09
N ALA A 298 -1.13 12.11 6.38
CA ALA A 298 0.11 12.54 7.04
C ALA A 298 1.24 11.50 6.85
N LEU A 299 0.91 10.20 6.87
CA LEU A 299 1.88 9.13 6.61
C LEU A 299 2.32 9.09 5.14
N ASN A 300 1.38 9.24 4.20
CA ASN A 300 1.72 9.26 2.77
C ASN A 300 2.60 10.46 2.40
N LEU A 301 2.32 11.64 2.95
CA LEU A 301 3.16 12.83 2.75
C LEU A 301 4.57 12.59 3.29
N TYR A 302 4.68 12.03 4.50
CA TYR A 302 5.96 11.69 5.10
C TYR A 302 6.75 10.69 4.24
N GLY A 303 6.11 9.61 3.79
CA GLY A 303 6.70 8.61 2.89
C GLY A 303 7.17 9.20 1.57
N ALA A 304 6.35 10.06 0.94
CA ALA A 304 6.70 10.75 -0.30
C ALA A 304 7.93 11.65 -0.13
N VAL A 305 7.99 12.44 0.96
CA VAL A 305 9.15 13.30 1.26
C VAL A 305 10.40 12.46 1.47
N LEU A 306 10.33 11.37 2.22
CA LEU A 306 11.46 10.47 2.42
C LEU A 306 11.91 9.80 1.13
N ALA A 307 10.98 9.38 0.26
CA ALA A 307 11.31 8.79 -1.04
C ALA A 307 12.06 9.80 -1.94
N VAL A 308 11.61 11.05 -1.99
CA VAL A 308 12.29 12.13 -2.73
C VAL A 308 13.68 12.39 -2.16
N ILE A 309 13.80 12.52 -0.83
CA ILE A 309 15.09 12.73 -0.17
C ILE A 309 16.05 11.57 -0.45
N THR A 310 15.58 10.34 -0.32
CA THR A 310 16.40 9.13 -0.59
C THR A 310 16.86 9.09 -2.04
N SER A 311 15.99 9.52 -2.96
CA SER A 311 16.31 9.61 -4.39
C SER A 311 17.40 10.65 -4.65
N LEU A 312 17.29 11.84 -4.03
CA LEU A 312 18.29 12.90 -4.15
C LEU A 312 19.64 12.51 -3.51
N GLN A 313 19.61 11.86 -2.34
CA GLN A 313 20.81 11.39 -1.64
C GLN A 313 21.56 10.31 -2.42
N THR A 314 20.91 9.60 -3.34
CA THR A 314 21.60 8.64 -4.22
C THR A 314 22.62 9.35 -5.12
N PHE A 315 22.34 10.58 -5.57
CA PHE A 315 23.27 11.40 -6.36
C PHE A 315 24.14 12.32 -5.50
N ALA A 316 23.60 12.79 -4.37
CA ALA A 316 24.27 13.70 -3.44
C ALA A 316 24.47 13.04 -2.07
N TYR A 317 25.23 11.95 -2.01
CA TYR A 317 25.36 11.12 -0.79
C TYR A 317 25.91 11.86 0.45
N ARG A 318 26.59 13.00 0.25
CA ARG A 318 27.11 13.86 1.34
C ARG A 318 26.08 14.85 1.87
N TRP A 319 24.96 15.02 1.17
CA TRP A 319 23.92 15.95 1.56
C TRP A 319 23.06 15.36 2.69
N ILE A 320 23.02 16.07 3.82
CA ILE A 320 22.20 15.71 4.96
C ILE A 320 20.95 16.60 4.93
N PRO A 321 19.75 16.04 4.76
CA PRO A 321 18.51 16.80 4.67
C PRO A 321 18.24 17.52 5.99
N THR A 322 18.21 18.85 5.95
CA THR A 322 17.87 19.68 7.11
C THR A 322 16.36 19.66 7.38
N ALA A 323 15.95 20.06 8.58
CA ALA A 323 14.53 20.23 8.91
C ALA A 323 13.82 21.19 7.93
N LYS A 324 14.51 22.25 7.49
CA LYS A 324 14.02 23.19 6.47
C LYS A 324 13.78 22.50 5.13
N ALA A 325 14.72 21.67 4.66
CA ALA A 325 14.56 20.94 3.40
C ALA A 325 13.36 20.00 3.43
N ARG A 326 13.13 19.30 4.55
CA ARG A 326 11.95 18.45 4.74
C ARG A 326 10.65 19.26 4.71
N ALA A 327 10.61 20.41 5.38
CA ALA A 327 9.43 21.27 5.39
C ALA A 327 9.11 21.82 3.99
N VAL A 328 10.12 22.32 3.26
CA VAL A 328 9.94 22.83 1.89
C VAL A 328 9.45 21.73 0.95
N LEU A 329 10.06 20.54 0.98
CA LEU A 329 9.61 19.40 0.17
C LEU A 329 8.18 18.97 0.51
N SER A 330 7.81 18.97 1.80
CA SER A 330 6.45 18.66 2.23
C SER A 330 5.44 19.63 1.63
N VAL A 331 5.73 20.93 1.64
CA VAL A 331 4.85 21.97 1.05
C VAL A 331 4.75 21.79 -0.47
N VAL A 332 5.88 21.56 -1.17
CA VAL A 332 5.88 21.34 -2.62
C VAL A 332 5.05 20.12 -3.01
N ILE A 333 5.24 18.99 -2.31
CA ILE A 333 4.48 17.76 -2.57
C ILE A 333 3.00 17.98 -2.27
N LEU A 334 2.67 18.65 -1.17
CA LEU A 334 1.28 18.95 -0.80
C LEU A 334 0.60 19.79 -1.89
N ILE A 335 1.25 20.85 -2.39
CA ILE A 335 0.72 21.69 -3.48
C ILE A 335 0.52 20.87 -4.76
N ALA A 336 1.52 20.06 -5.16
CA ALA A 336 1.43 19.22 -6.33
C ALA A 336 0.28 18.20 -6.22
N CYS A 337 0.11 17.60 -5.04
CA CYS A 337 -1.00 16.68 -4.78
C CYS A 337 -2.35 17.39 -4.81
N CYS A 338 -2.48 18.59 -4.23
CA CYS A 338 -3.72 19.37 -4.30
C CYS A 338 -4.10 19.68 -5.74
N TYR A 339 -3.14 20.14 -6.55
CA TYR A 339 -3.37 20.43 -7.95
C TYR A 339 -3.84 19.18 -8.72
N GLY A 340 -3.13 18.06 -8.56
CA GLY A 340 -3.49 16.79 -9.16
C GLY A 340 -4.86 16.27 -8.70
N ALA A 341 -5.15 16.37 -7.40
CA ALA A 341 -6.42 15.93 -6.82
C ALA A 341 -7.61 16.76 -7.31
N ILE A 342 -7.47 18.08 -7.42
CA ILE A 342 -8.52 18.94 -7.96
C ILE A 342 -8.80 18.56 -9.41
N GLY A 343 -7.75 18.43 -10.24
CA GLY A 343 -7.90 18.01 -11.64
C GLY A 343 -8.50 16.60 -11.80
N ALA A 344 -8.16 15.69 -10.89
CA ALA A 344 -8.65 14.31 -10.92
C ALA A 344 -10.04 14.13 -10.29
N SER A 345 -10.54 15.09 -9.52
CA SER A 345 -11.74 14.94 -8.68
C SER A 345 -13.04 14.71 -9.46
N THR A 346 -13.15 15.25 -10.67
CA THR A 346 -14.33 15.10 -11.53
C THR A 346 -14.49 13.67 -12.06
N ASN A 347 -13.39 13.05 -12.49
CA ASN A 347 -13.34 11.67 -12.97
C ASN A 347 -12.63 10.75 -11.96
N PHE A 348 -12.88 10.98 -10.67
CA PHE A 348 -12.11 10.36 -9.58
C PHE A 348 -12.03 8.83 -9.70
N VAL A 349 -13.15 8.16 -9.97
CA VAL A 349 -13.19 6.69 -10.07
C VAL A 349 -12.30 6.18 -11.19
N ALA A 350 -12.38 6.78 -12.39
CA ALA A 350 -11.54 6.38 -13.52
C ALA A 350 -10.05 6.61 -13.21
N ASN A 351 -9.71 7.79 -12.68
CA ASN A 351 -8.34 8.12 -12.29
C ASN A 351 -7.78 7.20 -11.20
N LEU A 352 -8.62 6.80 -10.23
CA LEU A 352 -8.24 5.85 -9.18
C LEU A 352 -7.95 4.46 -9.78
N VAL A 353 -8.80 3.98 -10.69
CA VAL A 353 -8.59 2.71 -11.38
C VAL A 353 -7.31 2.74 -12.22
N ASP A 354 -7.09 3.80 -13.01
CA ASP A 354 -5.86 3.97 -13.79
C ASP A 354 -4.62 4.02 -12.89
N LEU A 355 -4.66 4.72 -11.75
CA LEU A 355 -3.56 4.76 -10.79
C LEU A 355 -3.24 3.36 -10.25
N VAL A 356 -4.23 2.64 -9.74
CA VAL A 356 -4.03 1.31 -9.14
C VAL A 356 -3.51 0.31 -10.16
N LEU A 357 -4.05 0.32 -11.38
CA LEU A 357 -3.61 -0.56 -12.47
C LEU A 357 -2.24 -0.15 -13.04
N ALA A 358 -1.88 1.13 -13.07
CA ALA A 358 -0.53 1.55 -13.44
C ALA A 358 0.51 1.10 -12.40
N LEU A 359 0.18 1.25 -11.11
CA LEU A 359 1.03 0.81 -10.00
C LEU A 359 1.21 -0.72 -10.00
N LEU A 360 0.19 -1.47 -10.38
CA LEU A 360 0.27 -2.93 -10.56
C LEU A 360 1.43 -3.31 -11.47
N VAL A 361 1.48 -2.72 -12.66
CA VAL A 361 2.41 -3.11 -13.73
C VAL A 361 3.85 -3.04 -13.24
N VAL A 362 4.14 -2.08 -12.35
CA VAL A 362 5.46 -1.87 -11.78
C VAL A 362 5.68 -2.62 -10.46
N LEU A 363 4.68 -2.73 -9.58
CA LEU A 363 4.83 -3.38 -8.28
C LEU A 363 4.80 -4.90 -8.34
N VAL A 364 4.11 -5.49 -9.32
CA VAL A 364 4.00 -6.93 -9.49
C VAL A 364 5.36 -7.58 -9.83
N PRO A 365 6.10 -7.12 -10.86
CA PRO A 365 7.41 -7.65 -11.16
C PRO A 365 8.40 -7.44 -10.01
N TRP A 366 8.32 -6.30 -9.33
CA TRP A 366 9.12 -6.03 -8.14
C TRP A 366 8.83 -7.04 -7.03
N THR A 367 7.56 -7.28 -6.73
CA THR A 367 7.10 -8.28 -5.75
C THR A 367 7.64 -9.67 -6.10
N ALA A 368 7.49 -10.10 -7.36
CA ALA A 368 7.99 -11.40 -7.81
C ALA A 368 9.52 -11.53 -7.61
N ILE A 369 10.29 -10.52 -8.02
CA ILE A 369 11.74 -10.51 -7.85
C ILE A 369 12.10 -10.54 -6.36
N ASN A 370 11.47 -9.69 -5.56
CA ASN A 370 11.78 -9.56 -4.15
C ASN A 370 11.55 -10.87 -3.38
N LEU A 371 10.39 -11.50 -3.58
CA LEU A 371 10.03 -12.73 -2.90
C LEU A 371 10.89 -13.92 -3.36
N ILE A 372 11.15 -14.06 -4.66
CA ILE A 372 12.02 -15.13 -5.18
C ILE A 372 13.45 -14.94 -4.67
N ASP A 373 13.97 -13.71 -4.70
CA ASP A 373 15.31 -13.41 -4.21
C ASP A 373 15.45 -13.79 -2.73
N PHE A 374 14.48 -13.39 -1.91
CA PHE A 374 14.52 -13.61 -0.47
C PHE A 374 14.32 -15.06 -0.07
N TYR A 375 13.27 -15.72 -0.56
CA TYR A 375 12.89 -17.06 -0.09
C TYR A 375 13.64 -18.18 -0.81
N VAL A 376 14.00 -17.99 -2.09
CA VAL A 376 14.56 -19.05 -2.91
C VAL A 376 16.07 -18.88 -3.12
N ILE A 377 16.51 -17.68 -3.53
CA ILE A 377 17.91 -17.43 -3.89
C ILE A 377 18.78 -17.26 -2.63
N HIS A 378 18.48 -16.27 -1.80
CA HIS A 378 19.25 -15.91 -0.61
C HIS A 378 18.77 -16.64 0.65
N LYS A 379 17.56 -17.20 0.65
CA LYS A 379 16.96 -17.94 1.78
C LYS A 379 17.03 -17.16 3.10
N GLY A 380 16.74 -15.87 3.04
CA GLY A 380 16.80 -14.93 4.17
C GLY A 380 18.20 -14.50 4.61
N LYS A 381 19.27 -14.93 3.93
CA LYS A 381 20.66 -14.60 4.28
C LYS A 381 21.20 -13.47 3.40
N TYR A 382 21.32 -12.27 3.97
CA TYR A 382 21.85 -11.09 3.30
C TYR A 382 23.01 -10.45 4.07
N ASP A 383 23.93 -9.83 3.34
CA ASP A 383 24.96 -8.98 3.92
C ASP A 383 24.43 -7.56 4.08
N ILE A 384 23.90 -7.25 5.26
CA ILE A 384 23.29 -5.94 5.55
C ILE A 384 24.30 -4.80 5.38
N ARG A 385 25.59 -5.03 5.63
CA ARG A 385 26.63 -4.00 5.49
C ARG A 385 26.75 -3.52 4.04
N SER A 386 26.80 -4.43 3.08
CA SER A 386 26.89 -4.11 1.65
C SER A 386 25.69 -3.31 1.14
N ILE A 387 24.49 -3.55 1.68
CA ILE A 387 23.25 -2.82 1.31
C ILE A 387 23.37 -1.31 1.57
N PHE A 388 24.10 -0.92 2.60
CA PHE A 388 24.31 0.49 2.97
C PHE A 388 25.54 1.12 2.30
N GLN A 389 26.39 0.35 1.61
CA GLN A 389 27.53 0.90 0.89
C GLN A 389 27.08 1.64 -0.37
N VAL A 390 27.75 2.75 -0.70
CA VAL A 390 27.40 3.60 -1.86
C VAL A 390 27.55 2.84 -3.17
N ASP A 391 28.57 1.99 -3.29
CA ASP A 391 28.79 1.11 -4.43
C ASP A 391 27.96 -0.20 -4.37
N GLY A 392 27.22 -0.41 -3.27
CA GLY A 392 26.40 -1.60 -3.02
C GLY A 392 27.19 -2.82 -2.53
N GLY A 393 28.49 -2.70 -2.28
CA GLY A 393 29.35 -3.80 -1.84
C GLY A 393 29.20 -5.04 -2.73
N ILE A 394 28.88 -6.19 -2.13
CA ILE A 394 28.69 -7.45 -2.87
C ILE A 394 27.52 -7.41 -3.86
N TYR A 395 26.53 -6.53 -3.64
CA TYR A 395 25.36 -6.36 -4.50
C TYR A 395 25.61 -5.40 -5.66
N GLY A 396 26.71 -4.64 -5.63
CA GLY A 396 27.08 -3.69 -6.66
C GLY A 396 26.07 -2.56 -6.87
N ARG A 397 26.36 -1.68 -7.83
CA ARG A 397 25.48 -0.55 -8.16
C ARG A 397 24.24 -0.96 -8.92
N PHE A 398 24.39 -1.95 -9.81
CA PHE A 398 23.31 -2.46 -10.65
C PHE A 398 23.38 -3.98 -10.67
N ASN A 399 22.23 -4.61 -10.46
CA ASN A 399 22.02 -6.02 -10.76
C ASN A 399 21.32 -6.15 -12.12
N PRO A 400 22.05 -6.49 -13.21
CA PRO A 400 21.45 -6.59 -14.53
C PRO A 400 20.40 -7.70 -14.61
N GLN A 401 20.52 -8.77 -13.82
CA GLN A 401 19.58 -9.89 -13.84
C GLN A 401 18.21 -9.47 -13.31
N ALA A 402 18.18 -8.72 -12.20
CA ALA A 402 16.96 -8.16 -11.65
C ALA A 402 16.35 -7.12 -12.58
N LEU A 403 17.17 -6.21 -13.14
CA LEU A 403 16.68 -5.14 -14.03
C LEU A 403 16.09 -5.69 -15.33
N ILE A 404 16.71 -6.71 -15.94
CA ILE A 404 16.20 -7.37 -17.14
C ILE A 404 14.91 -8.13 -16.81
N ALA A 405 14.88 -8.91 -15.73
CA ALA A 405 13.67 -9.62 -15.32
C ALA A 405 12.51 -8.65 -15.05
N TYR A 406 12.80 -7.50 -14.44
CA TYR A 406 11.82 -6.46 -14.16
C TYR A 406 11.27 -5.81 -15.44
N ALA A 407 12.15 -5.46 -16.39
CA ALA A 407 11.76 -4.91 -17.67
C ALA A 407 10.90 -5.91 -18.49
N ILE A 408 11.30 -7.19 -18.51
CA ILE A 408 10.51 -8.26 -19.13
C ILE A 408 9.16 -8.37 -18.43
N GLY A 409 9.14 -8.38 -17.10
CA GLY A 409 7.92 -8.43 -16.29
C GLY A 409 6.94 -7.31 -16.62
N ILE A 410 7.42 -6.07 -16.77
CA ILE A 410 6.59 -4.95 -17.24
C ILE A 410 6.09 -5.21 -18.67
N ALA A 411 6.99 -5.57 -19.59
CA ALA A 411 6.66 -5.73 -21.00
C ALA A 411 5.60 -6.82 -21.25
N VAL A 412 5.66 -7.94 -20.53
CA VAL A 412 4.68 -9.04 -20.68
C VAL A 412 3.31 -8.70 -20.11
N GLN A 413 3.21 -7.73 -19.21
CA GLN A 413 1.94 -7.31 -18.62
C GLN A 413 1.16 -6.40 -19.55
N ILE A 414 1.85 -5.54 -20.32
CA ILE A 414 1.23 -4.53 -21.20
C ILE A 414 0.12 -5.13 -22.08
N PRO A 415 0.30 -6.28 -22.77
CA PRO A 415 -0.75 -6.82 -23.62
C PRO A 415 -2.05 -7.25 -22.90
N PHE A 416 -1.97 -7.48 -21.58
CA PHE A 416 -3.06 -7.99 -20.72
C PHE A 416 -3.71 -6.90 -19.87
N MET A 417 -3.22 -5.66 -19.94
CA MET A 417 -3.78 -4.54 -19.19
C MET A 417 -5.13 -4.11 -19.74
N ASN A 418 -6.10 -3.84 -18.87
CA ASN A 418 -7.35 -3.20 -19.23
C ASN A 418 -7.67 -2.06 -18.28
N THR A 419 -7.19 -0.86 -18.60
CA THR A 419 -7.45 0.36 -17.85
C THR A 419 -8.26 1.34 -18.71
N PRO A 420 -8.99 2.31 -18.10
CA PRO A 420 -9.63 3.39 -18.83
C PRO A 420 -8.70 4.14 -19.80
N MET A 421 -7.44 4.34 -19.43
CA MET A 421 -6.43 5.01 -20.28
C MET A 421 -5.82 4.10 -21.36
N TYR A 422 -5.69 2.79 -21.09
CA TYR A 422 -5.05 1.85 -22.00
C TYR A 422 -5.67 0.45 -21.91
N ALA A 423 -6.16 -0.04 -23.05
CA ALA A 423 -6.61 -1.41 -23.20
C ALA A 423 -5.68 -2.18 -24.16
N GLY A 424 -5.04 -3.22 -23.66
CA GLY A 424 -4.24 -4.15 -24.44
C GLY A 424 -5.07 -4.99 -25.42
N PRO A 425 -4.40 -5.74 -26.31
CA PRO A 425 -5.09 -6.61 -27.26
C PRO A 425 -5.76 -7.83 -26.63
N VAL A 426 -5.25 -8.35 -25.49
CA VAL A 426 -5.74 -9.61 -24.90
C VAL A 426 -7.09 -9.46 -24.18
N PRO A 427 -7.34 -8.41 -23.38
CA PRO A 427 -8.61 -8.26 -22.67
C PRO A 427 -9.85 -8.32 -23.55
N LYS A 428 -9.74 -7.95 -24.84
CA LYS A 428 -10.84 -8.06 -25.82
C LYS A 428 -11.34 -9.49 -26.01
N TYR A 429 -10.49 -10.48 -25.78
CA TYR A 429 -10.83 -11.91 -25.86
C TYR A 429 -11.26 -12.49 -24.51
N LEU A 430 -11.23 -11.68 -23.44
CA LEU A 430 -11.55 -12.08 -22.07
C LEU A 430 -12.68 -11.21 -21.49
N ASP A 431 -13.56 -10.69 -22.36
CA ASP A 431 -14.66 -9.81 -22.01
C ASP A 431 -14.26 -8.55 -21.20
N GLY A 432 -13.01 -8.09 -21.36
CA GLY A 432 -12.44 -6.96 -20.62
C GLY A 432 -11.76 -7.34 -19.30
N ALA A 433 -11.47 -8.60 -19.04
CA ALA A 433 -10.74 -8.99 -17.84
C ALA A 433 -9.26 -8.55 -17.89
N ASP A 434 -8.79 -7.92 -16.81
CA ASP A 434 -7.37 -7.62 -16.61
C ASP A 434 -6.67 -8.77 -15.88
N LEU A 435 -5.80 -9.47 -16.61
CA LEU A 435 -4.96 -10.56 -16.12
C LEU A 435 -3.47 -10.18 -16.02
N SER A 436 -3.15 -8.89 -16.18
CA SER A 436 -1.78 -8.42 -16.23
C SER A 436 -0.99 -8.87 -15.00
N TRP A 437 -1.50 -8.69 -13.79
CA TRP A 437 -0.78 -9.07 -12.57
C TRP A 437 -0.49 -10.57 -12.46
N VAL A 438 -1.43 -11.43 -12.87
CA VAL A 438 -1.24 -12.88 -12.83
C VAL A 438 -0.11 -13.29 -13.77
N VAL A 439 -0.16 -12.78 -15.01
CA VAL A 439 0.88 -13.02 -16.02
C VAL A 439 2.22 -12.44 -15.55
N GLY A 440 2.20 -11.25 -14.96
CA GLY A 440 3.36 -10.58 -14.39
C GLY A 440 4.05 -11.41 -13.32
N LEU A 441 3.29 -11.95 -12.35
CA LEU A 441 3.84 -12.84 -11.32
C LEU A 441 4.37 -14.14 -11.93
N LEU A 442 3.54 -14.84 -12.73
CA LEU A 442 3.86 -16.16 -13.26
C LEU A 442 5.05 -16.15 -14.23
N LEU A 443 5.30 -15.06 -14.94
CA LEU A 443 6.44 -14.95 -15.85
C LEU A 443 7.67 -14.31 -15.20
N THR A 444 7.49 -13.27 -14.38
CA THR A 444 8.65 -12.60 -13.75
C THR A 444 9.37 -13.53 -12.77
N SER A 445 8.63 -14.30 -11.97
CA SER A 445 9.22 -15.21 -10.98
C SER A 445 10.19 -16.24 -11.58
N PRO A 446 9.80 -17.07 -12.58
CA PRO A 446 10.72 -18.03 -13.18
C PRO A 446 11.83 -17.37 -14.01
N VAL A 447 11.55 -16.27 -14.72
CA VAL A 447 12.57 -15.53 -15.49
C VAL A 447 13.65 -15.00 -14.56
N TYR A 448 13.26 -14.38 -13.45
CA TYR A 448 14.21 -13.89 -12.46
C TYR A 448 14.97 -15.04 -11.79
N TYR A 449 14.26 -16.10 -11.37
CA TYR A 449 14.91 -17.29 -10.80
C TYR A 449 15.98 -17.86 -11.74
N TRP A 450 15.64 -18.00 -13.03
CA TRP A 450 16.59 -18.48 -14.03
C TRP A 450 17.77 -17.51 -14.19
N LEU A 451 17.54 -16.21 -14.40
CA LEU A 451 18.62 -15.23 -14.57
C LEU A 451 19.54 -15.13 -13.34
N ALA A 452 18.98 -15.16 -12.14
CA ALA A 452 19.69 -15.09 -10.87
C ALA A 452 20.41 -16.40 -10.51
N SER A 453 19.94 -17.54 -11.02
CA SER A 453 20.57 -18.85 -10.79
C SER A 453 21.67 -19.21 -11.80
N ARG A 454 21.88 -18.40 -12.84
CA ARG A 454 23.00 -18.60 -13.77
C ARG A 454 24.33 -18.23 -13.14
N ASP A 455 25.37 -18.95 -13.55
CA ASP A 455 26.75 -18.66 -13.17
C ASP A 455 27.26 -17.43 -13.94
N THR A 456 26.90 -16.25 -13.45
CA THR A 456 27.31 -14.97 -14.02
C THR A 456 28.46 -14.36 -13.22
N VAL A 457 29.21 -13.45 -13.84
CA VAL A 457 30.27 -12.68 -13.15
C VAL A 457 29.73 -11.99 -11.89
N TYR A 458 28.49 -11.50 -11.93
CA TYR A 458 27.81 -10.91 -10.78
C TYR A 458 27.63 -11.92 -9.64
N ARG A 459 27.15 -13.13 -9.93
CA ARG A 459 26.94 -14.18 -8.94
C ARG A 459 28.25 -14.73 -8.36
N ARG A 460 29.29 -14.87 -9.19
CA ARG A 460 30.63 -15.27 -8.73
C ARG A 460 31.21 -14.26 -7.74
N ARG A 461 31.00 -12.96 -7.95
CA ARG A 461 31.40 -11.91 -6.99
C ARG A 461 30.70 -12.06 -5.64
N GLN A 462 29.39 -12.31 -5.64
CA GLN A 462 28.63 -12.54 -4.40
C GLN A 462 29.10 -13.80 -3.66
N ASN A 463 29.29 -14.91 -4.36
CA ASN A 463 29.75 -16.17 -3.76
C ASN A 463 31.17 -16.04 -3.18
N ASN A 464 32.10 -15.41 -3.91
CA ASN A 464 33.48 -15.24 -3.45
C ASN A 464 33.56 -14.35 -2.19
N ALA A 465 32.70 -13.35 -2.06
CA ALA A 465 32.63 -12.49 -0.88
C ALA A 465 32.01 -13.19 0.35
N GLN A 466 31.11 -14.16 0.16
CA GLN A 466 30.59 -14.99 1.25
C GLN A 466 31.66 -15.96 1.79
N VAL A 467 32.52 -16.50 0.91
CA VAL A 467 33.62 -17.40 1.32
C VAL A 467 34.66 -16.65 2.16
N THR A 468 35.04 -15.43 1.78
CA THR A 468 36.02 -14.62 2.53
C THR A 468 35.50 -14.11 3.88
N SER A 469 34.20 -13.82 3.98
CA SER A 469 33.57 -13.43 5.26
C SER A 469 33.29 -14.61 6.20
N GLY A 470 33.10 -15.83 5.65
CA GLY A 470 32.98 -17.07 6.43
C GLY A 470 34.30 -17.59 7.01
N ALA A 471 35.43 -17.30 6.36
CA ALA A 471 36.77 -17.66 6.86
C ALA A 471 37.32 -16.68 7.93
N ALA A 472 36.65 -15.55 8.15
CA ALA A 472 37.03 -14.51 9.10
C ALA A 472 36.14 -14.49 10.38
N ARG A 473 35.28 -15.50 10.55
CA ARG A 473 34.58 -15.83 11.80
C ARG A 473 35.18 -17.11 12.37
#